data_AF-A0AA88R197-F1
#
_entry.id   AF-A0AA88R197-F1
#
_cell.length_a   1.000
_cell.length_b   1.000
_cell.length_c   1.000
_cell.angle_alpha   90.00
_cell.angle_beta   90.00
_cell.angle_gamma   90.00
#
_symmetry.space_group_name_H-M   'P 1'
#
loop_
_entity.id
_entity.type
_entity.pdbx_description
1 polymer ?
#
loop_
_entity_poly.entity_id
_entity_poly.type
_entity_poly.pdbx_seq_one_letter_code
_entity_poly.pdbx_strand_id
1 'polypeptide(L)'
;MMEQVRSQLVGERCFEEVAFAVVSATLDVESIQKRLGKDLGLTALDKEEDKLERARLLKRRLNNGKKVLLILDDVWSKLPLAAMGIDFGDAES
;
A
#
# COMPACT_ATOMS: atom_id res chain seq x y z
N MET A 1 2.76 17.97 -9.24
CA MET A 1 4.01 17.86 -8.43
C MET A 1 4.29 16.40 -8.02
N MET A 2 3.31 15.66 -7.50
CA MET A 2 3.48 14.22 -7.17
C MET A 2 3.83 13.32 -8.37
N GLU A 3 3.38 13.64 -9.58
CA GLU A 3 3.78 12.89 -10.79
C GLU A 3 5.28 12.98 -11.10
N GLN A 4 5.93 14.12 -10.82
CA GLN A 4 7.37 14.26 -11.02
C GLN A 4 8.17 13.44 -10.00
N VAL A 5 7.69 13.35 -8.76
CA VAL A 5 8.30 12.51 -7.71
C VAL A 5 8.24 11.04 -8.11
N ARG A 6 7.07 10.58 -8.59
CA ARG A 6 6.91 9.21 -9.10
C ARG A 6 7.86 8.88 -10.25
N SER A 7 7.97 9.78 -11.22
CA SER A 7 8.82 9.57 -12.40
C SER A 7 10.32 9.54 -12.06
N GLN A 8 10.77 10.33 -11.07
CA GLN A 8 12.16 10.30 -10.61
C GLN A 8 12.48 9.00 -9.86
N LEU A 9 11.60 8.56 -8.95
CA LEU A 9 11.79 7.33 -8.16
C LEU A 9 11.80 6.05 -9.01
N VAL A 10 11.02 6.02 -10.09
CA VAL A 10 11.07 4.95 -11.09
C VAL A 10 12.34 5.05 -11.94
N GLY A 11 12.77 6.26 -12.31
CA GLY A 11 13.97 6.50 -13.10
C GLY A 11 15.27 6.11 -12.39
N GLU A 12 15.33 6.27 -11.07
CA GLU A 12 16.49 5.88 -10.25
C GLU A 12 16.53 4.38 -9.89
N ARG A 13 15.56 3.57 -10.36
CA ARG A 13 15.49 2.09 -10.19
C ARG A 13 15.53 1.59 -8.73
N CYS A 14 15.29 2.43 -7.74
CA CYS A 14 15.26 1.98 -6.34
C CYS A 14 14.02 1.14 -6.02
N PHE A 15 12.92 1.36 -6.74
CA PHE A 15 11.65 0.67 -6.54
C PHE A 15 11.10 0.21 -7.89
N GLU A 16 10.59 -1.03 -7.93
CA GLU A 16 9.99 -1.62 -9.12
C GLU A 16 8.54 -1.16 -9.28
N GLU A 17 7.87 -0.86 -8.17
CA GLU A 17 6.47 -0.48 -8.16
C GLU A 17 6.21 0.61 -7.13
N VAL A 18 5.29 1.52 -7.46
CA VAL A 18 4.91 2.64 -6.60
C VAL A 18 3.40 2.69 -6.51
N ALA A 19 2.87 2.63 -5.28
CA ALA A 19 1.46 2.71 -4.97
C ALA A 19 1.16 3.91 -4.07
N PHE A 20 0.02 4.55 -4.30
CA PHE A 20 -0.35 5.80 -3.65
C PHE A 20 -1.77 5.72 -3.08
N ALA A 21 -1.94 6.11 -1.82
CA ALA A 21 -3.25 6.27 -1.23
C ALA A 21 -3.35 7.60 -0.47
N VAL A 22 -4.51 8.24 -0.59
CA VAL A 22 -4.88 9.41 0.21
C VAL A 22 -5.58 8.91 1.46
N VAL A 23 -5.11 9.33 2.62
CA VAL A 23 -5.70 8.99 3.92
C VAL A 23 -6.61 10.14 4.34
N SER A 24 -7.92 9.97 4.25
CA SER A 24 -8.85 11.00 4.74
C SER A 24 -8.85 11.09 6.27
N ALA A 25 -9.30 12.23 6.81
CA ALA A 25 -9.49 12.45 8.26
C ALA A 25 -10.32 11.34 8.93
N THR A 26 -11.31 10.81 8.21
CA THR A 26 -11.98 9.56 8.55
C THR A 26 -11.20 8.39 7.95
N LEU A 27 -10.50 7.64 8.81
CA LEU A 27 -9.71 6.50 8.38
C LEU A 27 -10.59 5.42 7.73
N ASP A 28 -10.53 5.33 6.40
CA ASP A 28 -11.21 4.30 5.63
C ASP A 28 -10.21 3.25 5.13
N VAL A 29 -9.93 2.26 5.98
CA VAL A 29 -8.97 1.19 5.69
C VAL A 29 -9.33 0.43 4.41
N GLU A 30 -10.63 0.24 4.18
CA GLU A 30 -11.15 -0.42 2.99
C GLU A 30 -10.70 0.29 1.71
N SER A 31 -10.99 1.59 1.61
CA SER A 31 -10.69 2.39 0.43
C SER A 31 -9.20 2.46 0.18
N ILE A 32 -8.39 2.55 1.26
CA ILE A 32 -6.93 2.53 1.18
C ILE A 32 -6.45 1.18 0.62
N GLN A 33 -6.89 0.05 1.19
CA GLN A 33 -6.49 -1.28 0.71
C GLN A 33 -6.89 -1.53 -0.74
N LYS A 34 -8.10 -1.13 -1.13
CA LYS A 34 -8.58 -1.23 -2.53
C LYS A 34 -7.74 -0.36 -3.46
N ARG A 35 -7.41 0.87 -3.06
CA ARG A 35 -6.58 1.79 -3.86
C ARG A 35 -5.16 1.28 -4.04
N LEU A 36 -4.53 0.84 -2.96
CA LEU A 36 -3.20 0.23 -3.00
C LEU A 36 -3.20 -1.05 -3.84
N GLY A 37 -4.23 -1.89 -3.69
CA GLY A 37 -4.43 -3.07 -4.53
C GLY A 37 -4.50 -2.73 -6.01
N LYS A 38 -5.28 -1.71 -6.38
CA LYS A 38 -5.41 -1.24 -7.75
C LYS A 38 -4.07 -0.77 -8.33
N ASP A 39 -3.29 0.02 -7.58
CA ASP A 39 -1.98 0.49 -8.02
C ASP A 39 -0.95 -0.65 -8.15
N LEU A 40 -1.07 -1.70 -7.32
CA LEU A 40 -0.22 -2.89 -7.36
C LEU A 40 -0.74 -4.00 -8.29
N GLY A 41 -1.82 -3.76 -9.03
CA GLY A 41 -2.42 -4.72 -9.96
C GLY A 41 -3.16 -5.89 -9.28
N LEU A 42 -3.53 -5.80 -8.00
CA LEU A 42 -4.41 -6.75 -7.33
C LEU A 42 -5.88 -6.35 -7.46
N THR A 43 -6.52 -6.85 -8.50
CA THR A 43 -7.97 -6.72 -8.69
C THR A 43 -8.80 -7.55 -7.71
N ALA A 44 -8.20 -8.53 -7.03
CA ALA A 44 -8.88 -9.34 -6.02
C ALA A 44 -9.37 -8.51 -4.82
N LEU A 45 -8.65 -7.44 -4.47
CA LEU A 45 -9.00 -6.53 -3.37
C LEU A 45 -10.31 -5.77 -3.60
N ASP A 46 -10.72 -5.58 -4.85
CA ASP A 46 -11.94 -4.86 -5.21
C ASP A 46 -13.21 -5.64 -4.84
N LYS A 47 -13.15 -6.97 -4.99
CA LYS A 47 -14.25 -7.91 -4.74
C LYS A 47 -14.26 -8.49 -3.33
N GLU A 48 -13.16 -8.35 -2.61
CA GLU A 48 -13.02 -8.89 -1.26
C GLU A 48 -13.65 -7.92 -0.24
N GLU A 49 -14.69 -8.38 0.45
CA GLU A 49 -15.38 -7.59 1.46
C GLU A 49 -14.68 -7.73 2.83
N ASP A 50 -14.02 -8.88 3.07
CA ASP A 50 -13.35 -9.12 4.34
C ASP A 50 -12.07 -8.27 4.49
N LYS A 51 -12.02 -7.48 5.57
CA LYS A 51 -10.90 -6.58 5.86
C LYS A 51 -9.60 -7.34 6.13
N LEU A 52 -9.69 -8.48 6.84
CA LEU A 52 -8.51 -9.26 7.21
C LEU A 52 -7.93 -9.96 5.97
N GLU A 53 -8.79 -10.46 5.09
CA GLU A 53 -8.35 -11.11 3.85
C GLU A 53 -7.71 -10.09 2.89
N ARG A 54 -8.29 -8.89 2.76
CA ARG A 54 -7.64 -7.79 2.04
C ARG A 54 -6.27 -7.45 2.60
N ALA A 55 -6.13 -7.38 3.93
CA ALA A 55 -4.83 -7.13 4.56
C ALA A 55 -3.82 -8.25 4.23
N ARG A 56 -4.25 -9.51 4.26
CA ARG A 56 -3.40 -10.67 3.91
C ARG A 56 -2.97 -10.65 2.45
N LEU A 57 -3.89 -10.36 1.53
CA LEU A 57 -3.60 -10.25 0.10
C LEU A 57 -2.61 -9.12 -0.18
N LEU A 58 -2.81 -7.95 0.45
CA LEU A 58 -1.89 -6.83 0.34
C LEU A 58 -0.51 -7.16 0.92
N LYS A 59 -0.45 -7.79 2.11
CA LYS A 59 0.81 -8.24 2.72
C LYS A 59 1.57 -9.20 1.81
N ARG A 60 0.88 -10.21 1.26
CA ARG A 60 1.47 -11.17 0.31
C ARG A 60 2.02 -10.46 -0.91
N ARG A 61 1.32 -9.44 -1.41
CA ARG A 61 1.79 -8.66 -2.55
C ARG A 61 3.06 -7.89 -2.25
N LEU A 62 3.09 -7.22 -1.10
CA LEU A 62 4.24 -6.42 -0.68
C LEU A 62 5.46 -7.30 -0.42
N ASN A 63 5.26 -8.55 0.02
CA ASN A 63 6.31 -9.53 0.28
C ASN A 63 6.66 -10.42 -0.93
N ASN A 64 6.27 -10.08 -2.16
CA ASN A 64 6.53 -10.90 -3.35
C ASN A 64 7.95 -10.73 -3.93
N GLY A 65 8.93 -10.33 -3.10
CA GLY A 65 10.32 -10.12 -3.50
C GLY A 65 10.62 -8.85 -4.31
N LYS A 66 9.58 -8.07 -4.65
CA LYS A 66 9.72 -6.80 -5.37
C LYS A 66 9.88 -5.61 -4.43
N LYS A 67 10.69 -4.64 -4.82
CA LYS A 67 10.78 -3.37 -4.07
C LYS A 67 9.59 -2.47 -4.39
N VAL A 68 8.63 -2.43 -3.47
CA VAL A 68 7.43 -1.59 -3.57
C VAL A 68 7.57 -0.36 -2.70
N LEU A 69 7.32 0.83 -3.27
CA LEU A 69 7.17 2.07 -2.52
C LEU A 69 5.68 2.37 -2.28
N LEU A 70 5.32 2.58 -1.02
CA LEU A 70 3.99 3.02 -0.60
C LEU A 70 4.04 4.49 -0.18
N ILE A 71 3.22 5.32 -0.79
CA ILE A 71 3.09 6.74 -0.46
C ILE A 71 1.69 6.99 0.10
N LEU A 72 1.63 7.51 1.32
CA LEU A 72 0.39 7.85 2.01
C LEU A 72 0.34 9.36 2.24
N ASP A 73 -0.53 10.04 1.49
CA ASP A 73 -0.71 11.51 1.57
C ASP A 73 -1.85 11.81 2.54
N ASP A 74 -1.69 12.85 3.38
CA ASP A 74 -2.66 13.28 4.40
C ASP A 74 -2.76 12.33 5.62
N VAL A 75 -1.61 11.93 6.20
CA VAL A 75 -1.60 11.05 7.39
C VAL A 75 -2.14 11.74 8.66
N TRP A 76 -3.35 11.36 9.05
CA TRP A 76 -3.93 11.69 10.37
C TRP A 76 -3.39 10.74 11.45
N SER A 77 -3.54 11.09 12.74
CA SER A 77 -2.97 10.37 13.90
C SER A 77 -3.05 8.83 13.83
N LYS A 78 -2.06 8.15 14.44
CA LYS A 78 -1.91 6.68 14.60
C LYS A 78 -2.64 5.84 13.53
N LEU A 79 -2.05 5.78 12.35
CA LEU A 79 -2.51 4.90 11.28
C LEU A 79 -2.24 3.42 11.64
N PRO A 80 -3.25 2.53 11.69
CA PRO A 80 -3.06 1.13 12.05
C PRO A 80 -2.53 0.35 10.84
N LEU A 81 -1.27 0.58 10.47
CA LEU A 81 -0.58 -0.05 9.33
C LEU A 81 -0.71 -1.58 9.32
N ALA A 82 -0.54 -2.22 10.48
CA ALA A 82 -0.71 -3.66 10.64
C ALA A 82 -2.12 -4.15 10.24
N ALA A 83 -3.17 -3.38 10.58
CA ALA A 83 -4.54 -3.69 10.21
C ALA A 83 -4.81 -3.51 8.71
N MET A 84 -3.95 -2.77 8.01
CA MET A 84 -4.00 -2.63 6.56
C MET A 84 -3.21 -3.73 5.84
N GLY A 85 -2.45 -4.55 6.57
CA GLY A 85 -1.54 -5.55 5.99
C GLY A 85 -0.18 -4.98 5.61
N ILE A 86 0.13 -3.76 6.07
CA ILE A 86 1.43 -3.12 5.92
C ILE A 86 2.19 -3.35 7.21
N ASP A 87 3.18 -4.23 7.13
CA ASP A 87 4.03 -4.60 8.24
C ASP A 87 5.46 -4.25 7.82
N PHE A 88 6.12 -3.39 8.58
CA PHE A 88 7.55 -3.18 8.38
C PHE A 88 8.22 -4.40 8.99
N GLY A 89 8.67 -5.32 8.13
CA GLY A 89 9.30 -6.54 8.59
C GLY A 89 10.49 -6.21 9.49
N ASP A 90 10.34 -6.41 10.79
CA ASP A 90 11.44 -6.95 11.57
C ASP A 90 11.57 -8.41 11.14
N ALA A 91 12.58 -8.65 10.32
CA ALA A 91 13.03 -9.98 9.99
C ALA A 91 13.66 -10.58 11.26
N GLU A 92 12.86 -11.19 12.13
CA GLU A 92 13.37 -12.01 13.23
C GLU A 92 12.50 -13.26 13.42
N SER A 93 12.87 -14.32 12.67
CA SER A 93 12.95 -15.76 13.04
C SER A 93 12.65 -16.67 11.85
#